data_AF-A0A0B4GXG1-F1
#
_entry.id   AF-A0A0B4GXG1-F1
#
_cell.length_a   1.000
_cell.length_b   1.000
_cell.length_c   1.000
_cell.angle_alpha   90.00
_cell.angle_beta   90.00
_cell.angle_gamma   90.00
#
_symmetry.space_group_name_H-M   'P 1'
#
loop_
_entity.id
_entity.type
_entity.pdbx_description
1 polymer ?
#
loop_
_entity_poly.entity_id
_entity_poly.type
_entity_poly.pdbx_seq_one_letter_code
_entity_poly.pdbx_strand_id
1 'polypeptide(L)'
;MKFSASIVAIVSLAASSVASGITTQLTLCKQPNLQDCDDQFVPIDSCYKVPECEVQSLNTGGHVCDFYSHEGCSGNKYQHDGIQQNLPPGTTIQSVFCW
;
A
#
# COMPACT_ATOMS: atom_id res chain seq x y z
N MET A 1 40.42 29.36 5.90
CA MET A 1 39.68 28.12 6.24
C MET A 1 38.23 28.36 5.88
N LYS A 2 37.66 27.60 4.93
CA LYS A 2 36.28 27.78 4.44
C LYS A 2 35.37 26.84 5.24
N PHE A 3 34.38 27.40 5.94
CA PHE A 3 33.35 26.62 6.62
C PHE A 3 32.17 26.45 5.68
N SER A 4 31.97 25.23 5.18
CA SER A 4 30.74 24.85 4.46
C SER A 4 29.75 24.32 5.48
N ALA A 5 28.67 25.07 5.72
CA ALA A 5 27.55 24.62 6.53
C ALA A 5 26.58 23.83 5.64
N SER A 6 26.50 22.51 5.84
CA SER A 6 25.50 21.66 5.20
C SER A 6 24.15 21.83 5.91
N ILE A 7 23.15 22.26 5.16
CA ILE A 7 21.77 22.43 5.64
C ILE A 7 21.16 21.03 5.80
N VAL A 8 20.84 20.65 7.03
CA VAL A 8 20.10 19.42 7.33
C VAL A 8 18.63 19.67 6.98
N ALA A 9 18.15 19.08 5.89
CA ALA A 9 16.74 19.04 5.56
C ALA A 9 16.05 18.09 6.54
N ILE A 10 15.27 18.66 7.47
CA ILE A 10 14.45 17.92 8.40
C ILE A 10 13.22 17.44 7.61
N VAL A 11 13.23 16.18 7.17
CA VAL A 11 12.03 15.55 6.61
C VAL A 11 11.09 15.28 7.78
N SER A 12 10.06 16.12 7.92
CA SER A 12 8.96 15.89 8.84
C SER A 12 8.18 14.65 8.39
N LEU A 13 8.54 13.49 8.93
CA LEU A 13 7.66 12.33 8.94
C LEU A 13 6.48 12.67 9.85
N ALA A 14 5.33 12.97 9.26
CA ALA A 14 4.06 13.01 9.99
C ALA A 14 3.82 11.62 10.57
N ALA A 15 4.15 11.43 11.85
CA ALA A 15 3.79 10.25 12.61
C ALA A 15 2.29 10.33 12.90
N SER A 16 1.48 9.85 11.96
CA SER A 16 0.06 9.61 12.18
C SER A 16 -0.06 8.57 13.29
N SER A 17 -0.73 8.96 14.38
CA SER A 17 -1.00 8.15 15.57
C SER A 17 -1.57 6.78 15.20
N VAL A 18 -0.74 5.75 15.23
CA VAL A 18 -1.21 4.37 15.12
C VAL A 18 -1.88 4.00 16.44
N ALA A 19 -3.21 3.92 16.42
CA ALA A 19 -3.93 3.07 17.35
C ALA A 19 -3.23 1.71 17.35
N SER A 20 -3.04 1.10 18.53
CA SER A 20 -2.45 -0.23 18.68
C SER A 20 -3.33 -1.27 17.97
N GLY A 21 -3.13 -1.41 16.66
CA GLY A 21 -3.89 -2.29 15.78
C GLY A 21 -2.97 -3.35 15.17
N ILE A 22 -3.51 -4.54 14.97
CA ILE A 22 -2.83 -5.61 14.24
C ILE A 22 -2.65 -5.14 12.80
N THR A 23 -1.43 -5.24 12.26
CA THR A 23 -1.13 -4.92 10.86
C THR A 23 -0.74 -6.18 10.10
N THR A 24 -1.04 -6.21 8.81
CA THR A 24 -0.55 -7.24 7.88
C THR A 24 0.34 -6.65 6.79
N GLN A 25 1.22 -7.48 6.22
CA GLN A 25 2.05 -7.10 5.09
C GLN A 25 1.26 -7.27 3.80
N LEU A 26 1.12 -6.17 3.06
CA LEU A 26 0.59 -6.12 1.72
C LEU A 26 1.72 -5.76 0.75
N THR A 27 1.93 -6.59 -0.26
CA THR A 27 2.87 -6.33 -1.35
C THR A 27 2.08 -5.93 -2.59
N LEU A 28 2.35 -4.73 -3.15
CA LEU A 28 1.78 -4.26 -4.41
C LEU A 28 2.88 -4.10 -5.44
N CYS A 29 2.68 -4.63 -6.64
CA CYS A 29 3.71 -4.70 -7.67
C CYS A 29 3.26 -4.07 -8.97
N LYS A 30 4.15 -3.28 -9.59
CA LYS A 30 3.90 -2.59 -10.87
C LYS A 30 4.04 -3.50 -12.07
N GLN A 31 4.62 -4.69 -11.90
CA GLN A 31 4.72 -5.70 -12.95
C GLN A 31 4.02 -7.02 -12.56
N PRO A 32 3.63 -7.85 -13.54
CA PRO A 32 3.13 -9.19 -13.28
C PRO A 32 4.19 -10.08 -12.62
N ASN A 33 3.72 -11.16 -12.01
CA ASN A 33 4.52 -12.19 -11.36
C ASN A 33 5.35 -11.70 -10.15
N LEU A 34 4.82 -10.78 -9.36
CA LEU A 34 5.44 -10.20 -8.17
C LEU A 34 6.81 -9.55 -8.45
N GLN A 35 6.87 -8.69 -9.46
CA GLN A 35 8.05 -7.93 -9.84
C GLN A 35 7.83 -6.42 -9.68
N ASP A 36 8.89 -5.69 -9.32
CA ASP A 36 8.86 -4.25 -9.04
C ASP A 36 7.79 -3.89 -7.99
N CYS A 37 8.04 -4.35 -6.76
CA CYS A 37 7.08 -4.35 -5.65
C CYS A 37 7.44 -3.37 -4.54
N ASP A 38 6.41 -2.79 -3.95
CA ASP A 38 6.46 -2.00 -2.73
C ASP A 38 5.69 -2.75 -1.62
N ASP A 39 6.38 -3.04 -0.52
CA ASP A 39 5.79 -3.64 0.68
C ASP A 39 5.21 -2.56 1.60
N GLN A 40 4.01 -2.82 2.13
CA GLN A 40 3.30 -1.92 3.04
C GLN A 40 2.74 -2.70 4.22
N PHE A 41 2.76 -2.08 5.39
CA PHE A 41 2.06 -2.62 6.57
C PHE A 41 0.71 -1.94 6.69
N VAL A 42 -0.35 -2.68 6.40
CA VAL A 42 -1.72 -2.18 6.39
C VAL A 42 -2.44 -2.64 7.66
N PRO A 43 -3.17 -1.77 8.36
CA PRO A 43 -3.93 -2.15 9.53
C PRO A 43 -5.10 -3.07 9.15
N ILE A 44 -5.35 -4.08 9.98
CA ILE A 44 -6.52 -4.95 9.91
C ILE A 44 -7.75 -4.19 10.45
N ASP A 45 -8.94 -4.54 9.96
CA ASP A 45 -10.23 -3.99 10.38
C ASP A 45 -10.38 -2.47 10.22
N SER A 46 -9.55 -1.86 9.38
CA SER A 46 -9.63 -0.43 9.08
C SER A 46 -9.24 -0.12 7.64
N CYS A 47 -9.82 0.96 7.11
CA CYS A 47 -9.51 1.41 5.77
C CYS A 47 -8.16 2.13 5.75
N TYR A 48 -7.29 1.72 4.83
CA TYR A 48 -5.95 2.27 4.68
C TYR A 48 -5.76 2.85 3.27
N LYS A 49 -5.21 4.05 3.19
CA LYS A 49 -4.82 4.67 1.93
C LYS A 49 -3.47 4.14 1.50
N VAL A 50 -3.40 3.53 0.32
CA VAL A 50 -2.14 3.09 -0.30
C VAL A 50 -1.61 4.20 -1.24
N PRO A 51 -0.30 4.25 -1.52
CA PRO A 51 0.23 5.07 -2.60
C PRO A 51 -0.49 4.76 -3.92
N GLU A 52 -0.90 5.80 -4.62
CA GLU A 52 -1.55 5.66 -5.92
C GLU A 52 -0.55 5.14 -6.95
N CYS A 53 -0.75 3.90 -7.39
CA CYS A 53 0.02 3.28 -8.45
C CYS A 53 -0.85 2.32 -9.28
N GLU A 54 -0.41 2.06 -10.52
CA GLU A 54 -0.96 0.96 -11.30
C GLU A 54 -0.39 -0.35 -10.74
N VAL A 55 -1.28 -1.29 -10.42
CA VAL A 55 -0.95 -2.57 -9.81
C VAL A 55 -1.21 -3.69 -10.80
N GLN A 56 -0.18 -4.49 -11.05
CA GLN A 56 -0.19 -5.61 -12.01
C GLN A 56 -0.09 -6.96 -11.31
N SER A 57 0.42 -7.01 -10.08
CA SER A 57 0.33 -8.19 -9.21
C SER A 57 0.35 -7.79 -7.74
N LEU A 58 -0.14 -8.65 -6.85
CA LEU A 58 -0.20 -8.39 -5.42
C LEU A 58 -0.07 -9.65 -4.57
N ASN A 59 0.30 -9.46 -3.30
CA ASN A 59 0.29 -10.48 -2.27
C ASN A 59 -0.26 -9.89 -0.96
N THR A 60 -1.31 -10.49 -0.41
CA THR A 60 -1.98 -10.02 0.82
C THR A 60 -1.39 -10.61 2.10
N GLY A 61 -0.27 -11.32 2.02
CA GLY A 61 0.37 -11.92 3.20
C GLY A 61 -0.48 -13.01 3.87
N GLY A 62 -1.45 -13.58 3.15
CA GLY A 62 -2.36 -14.61 3.65
C GLY A 62 -3.64 -14.08 4.29
N HIS A 63 -3.90 -12.77 4.22
CA HIS A 63 -5.15 -12.15 4.67
C HIS A 63 -6.11 -11.96 3.51
N VAL A 64 -7.39 -11.76 3.82
CA VAL A 64 -8.36 -11.37 2.80
C VAL A 64 -8.42 -9.85 2.79
N CYS A 65 -8.25 -9.25 1.63
CA CYS A 65 -8.28 -7.80 1.47
C CYS A 65 -9.27 -7.39 0.40
N ASP A 66 -10.05 -6.34 0.71
CA ASP A 66 -10.82 -5.57 -0.25
C ASP A 66 -9.96 -4.40 -0.77
N PHE A 67 -9.77 -4.34 -2.08
CA PHE A 67 -9.07 -3.29 -2.80
C PHE A 67 -10.06 -2.35 -3.47
N TYR A 68 -9.82 -1.05 -3.37
CA TYR A 68 -10.75 -0.01 -3.81
C TYR A 68 -10.09 0.95 -4.79
N SER A 69 -10.84 1.33 -5.83
CA SER A 69 -10.37 2.25 -6.86
C SER A 69 -10.20 3.69 -6.36
N HIS A 70 -10.89 4.07 -5.28
CA HIS A 70 -10.81 5.41 -4.68
C HIS A 70 -10.35 5.34 -3.21
N GLU A 71 -9.95 6.49 -2.66
CA GLU A 71 -9.65 6.64 -1.23
C GLU A 71 -10.89 6.37 -0.35
N GLY A 72 -10.64 6.07 0.94
CA GLY A 72 -11.71 5.85 1.92
C GLY A 72 -12.54 4.60 1.70
N CYS A 73 -11.98 3.58 1.04
CA CYS A 73 -12.60 2.28 0.77
C CYS A 73 -13.92 2.43 0.00
N SER A 74 -13.84 3.18 -1.11
CA SER A 74 -14.98 3.55 -1.94
C SER A 74 -14.73 3.29 -3.43
N GLY A 75 -15.78 3.37 -4.23
CA GLY A 75 -15.71 3.09 -5.66
C GLY A 75 -15.76 1.59 -5.98
N ASN A 76 -15.09 1.18 -7.04
CA ASN A 76 -15.06 -0.22 -7.46
C ASN A 76 -14.26 -1.05 -6.46
N LYS A 77 -14.82 -2.19 -6.08
CA LYS A 77 -14.24 -3.11 -5.11
C LYS A 77 -13.77 -4.39 -5.79
N TYR A 78 -12.57 -4.82 -5.44
CA TYR A 78 -12.02 -6.11 -5.82
C TYR A 78 -11.53 -6.82 -4.56
N GLN A 79 -12.01 -8.02 -4.29
CA GLN A 79 -11.63 -8.79 -3.10
C GLN A 79 -10.66 -9.90 -3.51
N HIS A 80 -9.60 -10.11 -2.73
CA HIS A 80 -8.61 -11.16 -2.98
C HIS A 80 -7.96 -11.67 -1.70
N ASP A 81 -7.56 -12.94 -1.72
CA ASP A 81 -6.75 -13.59 -0.69
C ASP A 81 -5.49 -14.23 -1.28
N GLY A 82 -4.37 -14.10 -0.57
CA GLY A 82 -3.07 -14.62 -0.99
C GLY A 82 -2.47 -13.85 -2.16
N ILE A 83 -2.02 -14.58 -3.18
CA ILE A 83 -1.21 -14.04 -4.28
C ILE A 83 -2.03 -13.92 -5.55
N GLN A 84 -2.03 -12.75 -6.17
CA GLN A 84 -2.53 -12.53 -7.52
C GLN A 84 -1.36 -12.21 -8.44
N GLN A 85 -1.04 -13.15 -9.34
CA GLN A 85 0.13 -13.04 -10.22
C GLN A 85 -0.08 -12.05 -11.39
N ASN A 86 -1.32 -11.77 -11.75
CA ASN A 86 -1.63 -10.89 -12.88
C ASN A 86 -2.99 -10.22 -12.70
N LEU A 87 -3.02 -8.89 -12.71
CA LEU A 87 -4.23 -8.08 -12.70
C LEU A 87 -4.49 -7.50 -14.11
N PRO A 88 -5.74 -7.13 -14.43
CA PRO A 88 -6.02 -6.43 -15.68
C PRO A 88 -5.18 -5.15 -15.81
N PRO A 89 -4.68 -4.81 -17.02
CA PRO A 89 -3.99 -3.55 -17.24
C PRO A 89 -4.81 -2.33 -16.85
N GLY A 90 -4.17 -1.30 -16.29
CA GLY A 90 -4.84 -0.10 -15.78
C GLY A 90 -5.54 -0.28 -14.42
N THR A 91 -5.34 -1.41 -13.75
CA THR A 91 -5.86 -1.61 -12.39
C THR A 91 -5.20 -0.61 -11.44
N THR A 92 -6.00 0.30 -10.89
CA THR A 92 -5.55 1.32 -9.94
C THR A 92 -6.15 1.03 -8.57
N ILE A 93 -5.31 1.05 -7.54
CA ILE A 93 -5.72 0.81 -6.15
C ILE A 93 -5.34 2.05 -5.34
N GLN A 94 -6.30 2.63 -4.62
CA GLN A 94 -6.10 3.84 -3.82
C GLN A 94 -6.38 3.62 -2.33
N SER A 95 -7.18 2.61 -1.99
CA SER A 95 -7.32 2.18 -0.60
C SER A 95 -7.59 0.68 -0.47
N VAL A 96 -7.32 0.15 0.72
CA VAL A 96 -7.44 -1.26 1.06
C VAL A 96 -8.03 -1.42 2.45
N PHE A 97 -8.81 -2.49 2.63
CA PHE A 97 -9.31 -2.94 3.93
C PHE A 97 -9.05 -4.44 4.04
N CYS A 98 -8.34 -4.88 5.07
CA CYS A 98 -8.01 -6.29 5.28
C CYS A 98 -8.60 -6.85 6.58
N TRP A 99 -8.90 -8.15 6.60
CA TRP A 99 -9.38 -8.91 7.76
C TRP A 99 -8.61 -10.22 7.97
#